data_AF-A0A355AK95-F1
#
_entry.id   AF-A0A355AK95-F1
#
_cell.length_a   1.000
_cell.length_b   1.000
_cell.length_c   1.000
_cell.angle_alpha   90.00
_cell.angle_beta   90.00
_cell.angle_gamma   90.00
#
_symmetry.space_group_name_H-M   'P 1'
#
loop_
_entity.id
_entity.type
_entity.pdbx_description
1 polymer ?
#
loop_
_entity_poly.entity_id
_entity_poly.type
_entity_poly.pdbx_seq_one_letter_code
_entity_poly.pdbx_strand_id
1 'polypeptide(L)' 'SLILSGHTHGGQIAPCGFPLITPQGSGSYVSGWYCDNGPPMYVSRGIGTSLLPLRLGSPPELVVLDWQLRQLDS' A
#
# COMPACT_ATOMS: atom_id res chain seq x y z
N SER A 1 16.56 -4.00 4.79
CA SER A 1 15.92 -3.43 3.58
C SER A 1 14.47 -3.13 3.89
N LEU A 2 13.87 -2.13 3.26
CA LEU A 2 12.44 -1.77 3.37
C LEU A 2 11.90 -1.58 1.95
N ILE A 3 10.74 -2.15 1.63
CA ILE A 3 10.11 -2.03 0.31
C ILE A 3 8.90 -1.11 0.40
N LEU A 4 8.85 -0.09 -0.45
CA LEU A 4 7.72 0.83 -0.57
C LEU A 4 7.09 0.65 -1.94
N SER A 5 5.81 0.35 -1.97
CA SER A 5 5.08 0.04 -3.20
C SER A 5 3.71 0.75 -3.24
N GLY A 6 3.05 0.67 -4.39
CA GLY A 6 1.71 1.22 -4.62
C GLY A 6 0.92 0.32 -5.57
N HIS A 7 0.47 0.87 -6.69
CA HIS A 7 -0.17 0.16 -7.82
C HIS A 7 -1.65 -0.23 -7.62
N THR A 8 -2.05 -0.73 -6.46
CA THR A 8 -3.42 -1.28 -6.27
C THR A 8 -4.49 -0.24 -5.94
N HIS A 9 -4.09 0.96 -5.49
CA HIS A 9 -4.97 1.98 -4.89
C HIS A 9 -5.80 1.47 -3.69
N GLY A 10 -5.37 0.36 -3.06
CA GLY A 10 -6.14 -0.36 -2.05
C GLY A 10 -7.40 -1.04 -2.59
N GLY A 11 -7.43 -1.34 -3.89
CA GLY A 11 -8.65 -1.69 -4.62
C GLY A 11 -9.55 -0.47 -4.73
N GLN A 12 -9.27 0.39 -5.71
CA GLN A 12 -9.90 1.70 -5.88
C GLN A 12 -11.41 1.73 -5.57
N ILE A 13 -12.13 0.70 -5.97
CA ILE A 13 -13.51 0.41 -5.55
C ILE A 13 -13.51 -0.83 -4.65
N ALA A 14 -13.62 -0.62 -3.34
CA ALA A 14 -13.63 -1.63 -2.31
C ALA A 14 -14.84 -1.47 -1.36
N PRO A 15 -16.07 -1.80 -1.80
CA PRO A 15 -17.25 -1.74 -0.94
C PRO A 15 -17.04 -2.59 0.32
N CYS A 16 -17.38 -2.05 1.49
CA CYS A 16 -17.17 -2.71 2.79
C CYS A 16 -15.69 -3.14 3.04
N GLY A 17 -14.73 -2.52 2.36
CA GLY A 17 -13.30 -2.86 2.47
C GLY A 17 -12.85 -4.04 1.60
N PHE A 18 -13.73 -4.64 0.80
CA PHE A 18 -13.38 -5.75 -0.09
C PHE A 18 -13.12 -5.25 -1.51
N PRO A 19 -11.89 -5.32 -2.02
CA PRO A 19 -11.55 -4.81 -3.34
C PRO A 19 -12.23 -5.64 -4.43
N LEU A 20 -13.03 -5.00 -5.30
CA LEU A 20 -13.71 -5.69 -6.40
C LEU A 20 -12.73 -6.16 -7.46
N ILE A 21 -11.74 -5.32 -7.78
CA ILE A 21 -10.72 -5.56 -8.78
C ILE A 21 -9.40 -5.01 -8.24
N THR A 22 -8.34 -5.79 -8.39
CA THR A 22 -6.96 -5.35 -8.22
C THR A 22 -6.20 -5.56 -9.54
N PRO A 23 -5.16 -4.75 -9.80
CA PRO A 23 -4.32 -4.96 -10.99
C PRO A 23 -3.69 -6.36 -11.01
N GLN A 24 -3.47 -6.89 -12.22
CA GLN A 24 -2.80 -8.17 -12.39
C GLN A 24 -1.40 -8.15 -11.76
N GLY A 25 -1.03 -9.24 -11.08
CA GLY A 25 0.25 -9.36 -10.39
C GLY A 25 0.27 -8.80 -8.96
N SER A 26 -0.82 -8.20 -8.47
CA SER A 26 -0.91 -7.70 -7.08
C SER A 26 -0.90 -8.81 -6.03
N GLY A 27 -1.36 -10.02 -6.38
CA GLY A 27 -1.49 -11.12 -5.43
C GLY A 27 -2.31 -10.73 -4.19
N SER A 28 -1.80 -11.03 -2.99
CA SER A 28 -2.38 -10.62 -1.71
C SER A 28 -1.93 -9.23 -1.24
N TYR A 29 -1.06 -8.54 -2.00
CA TYR A 29 -0.47 -7.25 -1.64
C TYR A 29 -1.38 -6.08 -2.08
N VAL A 30 -2.36 -5.75 -1.24
CA VAL A 30 -3.39 -4.75 -1.53
C VAL A 30 -3.08 -3.40 -0.87
N SER A 31 -2.86 -3.34 0.43
CA SER A 31 -2.52 -2.08 1.12
C SER A 31 -1.99 -2.33 2.53
N GLY A 32 -1.15 -1.44 3.03
CA GLY A 32 -0.61 -1.51 4.39
C GLY A 32 0.68 -2.31 4.48
N TRP A 33 0.99 -2.75 5.70
CA TRP A 33 2.21 -3.49 6.02
C TRP A 33 2.10 -4.98 5.67
N TYR A 34 3.17 -5.50 5.08
CA TYR A 34 3.40 -6.91 4.84
C TYR A 34 4.78 -7.27 5.41
N CYS A 35 4.82 -8.24 6.31
CA CYS A 35 6.03 -8.67 7.01
C CYS A 35 6.39 -10.13 6.71
N ASP A 36 5.70 -10.76 5.76
CA ASP A 36 5.81 -12.19 5.49
C ASP A 36 6.98 -12.47 4.54
N ASN A 37 7.85 -13.41 4.93
CA ASN A 37 8.88 -14.02 4.08
C ASN A 37 9.70 -13.04 3.21
N GLY A 38 10.31 -12.02 3.82
CA GLY A 38 11.19 -11.10 3.11
C GLY A 38 11.46 -9.82 3.89
N PRO A 39 12.04 -8.80 3.24
CA PRO A 39 12.09 -7.47 3.81
C PRO A 39 10.67 -6.95 4.08
N PRO A 40 10.45 -6.18 5.16
CA PRO A 40 9.17 -5.53 5.40
C PRO A 40 8.79 -4.67 4.20
N MET A 41 7.51 -4.71 3.85
CA MET A 41 6.93 -3.97 2.73
C MET A 41 5.74 -3.14 3.19
N TYR A 42 5.63 -1.92 2.69
CA TYR A 42 4.41 -1.11 2.80
C TYR A 42 3.83 -0.84 1.41
N VAL A 43 2.56 -1.18 1.20
CA VAL A 43 1.82 -0.90 -0.03
C VAL A 43 0.88 0.28 0.20
N SER A 44 1.18 1.43 -0.39
CA SER A 44 0.34 2.61 -0.25
C SER A 44 -0.89 2.56 -1.15
N ARG A 45 -2.01 3.10 -0.63
CA ARG A 45 -3.23 3.33 -1.42
C ARG A 45 -3.08 4.51 -2.40
N GLY A 46 -2.06 5.35 -2.24
CA GLY A 46 -1.81 6.54 -3.03
C GLY A 46 -2.93 7.60 -2.96
N ILE A 47 -2.67 8.74 -3.59
CA ILE A 47 -3.60 9.89 -3.62
C ILE A 47 -4.49 9.93 -4.87
N GLY A 48 -4.04 9.32 -5.97
CA GLY A 48 -4.71 9.38 -7.27
C GLY A 48 -5.70 8.25 -7.54
N THR A 49 -6.21 8.25 -8.77
CA THR A 49 -7.11 7.23 -9.33
C THR A 49 -6.59 6.71 -10.67
N SER A 50 -7.02 5.53 -11.06
CA SER A 50 -6.75 4.88 -12.36
C SER A 50 -8.06 4.50 -13.05
N LEU A 51 -8.13 4.62 -14.38
CA LEU A 51 -9.28 4.30 -15.26
C LEU A 51 -10.57 5.08 -15.00
N LEU A 52 -11.10 5.01 -13.77
CA LEU A 52 -12.28 5.72 -13.32
C LEU A 52 -11.87 6.77 -12.27
N PRO A 53 -12.38 8.01 -12.34
CA PRO A 53 -12.06 9.06 -11.37
C PRO A 53 -12.89 8.92 -10.08
N LEU A 54 -13.01 7.71 -9.54
CA LEU A 54 -13.86 7.40 -8.39
C LEU A 54 -13.10 6.51 -7.40
N ARG A 55 -13.36 6.72 -6.10
CA ARG A 55 -12.91 5.83 -5.02
C ARG A 55 -14.07 5.52 -4.09
N LEU A 56 -14.19 4.26 -3.66
CA LEU A 56 -15.18 3.83 -2.69
C LEU A 56 -14.54 2.84 -1.72
N GLY A 57 -14.66 3.06 -0.41
CA GLY A 57 -13.99 2.23 0.61
C GLY A 57 -12.46 2.29 0.56
N SER A 58 -11.91 3.20 -0.24
CA SER A 58 -10.48 3.35 -0.48
C SER A 58 -10.06 4.81 -0.37
N PRO A 59 -9.93 5.36 0.85
CA PRO A 59 -9.52 6.75 1.02
C PRO A 59 -8.10 6.99 0.46
N PRO A 60 -7.82 8.21 -0.05
CA PRO A 60 -6.46 8.61 -0.40
C PRO A 60 -5.54 8.58 0.81
N GLU A 61 -4.30 8.16 0.56
CA GLU A 61 -3.30 7.95 1.58
C GLU A 61 -2.00 8.65 1.19
N LEU A 62 -1.47 9.41 2.15
CA LEU A 62 -0.13 9.99 2.10
C LEU A 62 0.65 9.42 3.28
N VAL A 63 1.70 8.66 2.97
CA VAL A 63 2.49 7.92 3.97
C VAL A 63 3.73 8.73 4.30
N VAL A 64 3.99 8.92 5.60
CA VAL A 64 5.23 9.51 6.12
C VAL A 64 6.02 8.42 6.79
N LEU A 65 7.30 8.27 6.41
CA LEU A 65 8.20 7.25 6.93
C LEU A 65 9.44 7.94 7.49
N ASP A 66 9.54 7.94 8.81
CA ASP A 66 10.73 8.40 9.51
C ASP A 66 11.70 7.23 9.68
N TRP A 67 12.94 7.41 9.22
CA TRP A 67 14.00 6.44 9.40
C TRP A 67 15.08 6.99 10.33
N GLN A 68 15.46 6.20 11.33
CA GLN A 68 16.57 6.50 12.23
C GLN A 68 17.65 5.44 12.03
N LEU A 69 18.87 5.89 11.77
CA LEU A 69 20.03 5.01 11.86
C LEU A 69 20.31 4.79 13.35
N ARG A 70 20.18 3.54 13.83
CA ARG A 70 20.72 3.21 15.15
C ARG A 70 22.23 3.35 15.09
N GLN A 71 22.78 4.35 15.77
CA GLN A 71 24.16 4.28 16.22
C GLN A 71 24.20 3.17 17.27
N LEU A 72 25.03 2.15 17.03
CA LEU A 72 25.37 1.21 18.08
C LEU A 72 26.28 1.98 19.02
N ASP A 73 25.80 2.26 20.22
CA ASP A 73 26.64 2.81 21.28
C ASP A 73 27.84 1.87 21.49
N SER A 74 29.04 2.46 21.48
CA SER A 74 30.32 1.76 21.57
C SER A 74 30.55 1.13 22.94
#